data_AF-A0A351KUD6-F1
#
_entry.id   AF-A0A351KUD6-F1
#
_cell.length_a   1.000
_cell.length_b   1.000
_cell.length_c   1.000
_cell.angle_alpha   90.00
_cell.angle_beta   90.00
_cell.angle_gamma   90.00
#
_symmetry.space_group_name_H-M   'P 1'
#
loop_
_entity.id
_entity.type
_entity.pdbx_description
1 polymer ?
#
loop_
_entity_poly.entity_id
_entity_poly.type
_entity_poly.pdbx_seq_one_letter_code
_entity_poly.pdbx_strand_id
1 'polypeptide(L)'
;MSSQKAGHPANSSGRPNLEGKTSAFTNLIFIVTLLVGLIFTTISVWGDIDSSKAVEASSWMPFLLLGIALLIALGFEFVNGFHDTANAVATVIYTHSLPPHFAVLWSGCFNFLGVLFSSGAVAFGIISLLPVELILQVGSKSGFAMVFALLIAAILWNLGTWWLGLPASSSHTMIGSIIGVGVANALMHGYDGTSGVDWHQAIKVG
;
A
#
# COMPACT_ATOMS: atom_id res chain seq x y z
N MET A 1 13.67 74.18 10.56
CA MET A 1 12.93 73.87 9.33
C MET A 1 13.32 72.49 8.84
N SER A 2 12.34 71.58 8.72
CA SER A 2 12.24 70.39 7.83
C SER A 2 13.43 69.43 7.71
N SER A 3 13.30 68.10 7.75
CA SER A 3 12.15 67.21 7.57
C SER A 3 12.58 65.81 7.98
N GLN A 4 11.67 65.08 8.63
CA GLN A 4 11.70 63.63 8.72
C GLN A 4 11.93 63.00 7.33
N LYS A 5 12.77 61.97 7.27
CA LYS A 5 12.57 60.87 6.32
C LYS A 5 12.72 59.55 7.08
N ALA A 6 11.60 59.15 7.70
CA ALA A 6 11.38 57.80 8.13
C ALA A 6 11.41 56.89 6.89
N GLY A 7 12.48 56.12 6.73
CA GLY A 7 12.47 54.94 5.88
C GLY A 7 11.72 53.84 6.62
N HIS A 8 10.46 53.64 6.28
CA HIS A 8 9.70 52.43 6.64
C HIS A 8 10.52 51.20 6.25
N PRO A 9 10.82 50.25 7.16
CA PRO A 9 11.10 48.90 6.72
C PRO A 9 9.82 48.39 6.08
N ALA A 10 9.88 48.09 4.78
CA ALA A 10 8.81 47.42 4.07
C ALA A 10 8.55 46.09 4.78
N ASN A 11 7.47 46.06 5.56
CA ASN A 11 6.94 44.84 6.15
C ASN A 11 6.45 43.98 4.99
N SER A 12 7.28 43.04 4.53
CA SER A 12 6.94 42.09 3.48
C SER A 12 5.89 41.13 4.02
N SER A 13 4.63 41.54 3.92
CA SER A 13 3.43 40.74 3.71
C SER A 13 3.53 39.24 4.04
N GLY A 14 3.14 38.87 5.26
CA GLY A 14 2.05 37.91 5.52
C GLY A 14 2.08 36.51 4.89
N ARG A 15 3.22 35.98 4.47
CA ARG A 15 3.33 34.55 4.10
C ARG A 15 3.98 33.79 5.25
N PRO A 16 3.33 32.73 5.79
CA PRO A 16 3.97 31.86 6.77
C PRO A 16 5.29 31.35 6.20
N ASN A 17 6.39 31.51 6.93
CA ASN A 17 7.68 30.95 6.52
C ASN A 17 7.64 29.43 6.74
N LEU A 18 7.43 28.70 5.66
CA LEU A 18 7.21 27.25 5.63
C LEU A 18 8.51 26.45 5.39
N GLU A 19 9.67 27.11 5.27
CA GLU A 19 10.99 26.50 5.04
C GLU A 19 11.73 26.12 6.35
N GLY A 20 11.01 26.01 7.47
CA GLY A 20 11.58 25.57 8.73
C GLY A 20 12.07 24.11 8.66
N LYS A 21 13.26 23.82 9.22
CA LYS A 21 13.73 22.45 9.46
C LYS A 21 12.62 21.64 10.14
N THR A 22 12.42 20.40 9.70
CA THR A 22 11.53 19.43 10.35
C THR A 22 11.75 19.47 11.87
N SER A 23 10.68 19.69 12.64
CA SER A 23 10.77 19.69 14.10
C SER A 23 11.25 18.32 14.58
N ALA A 24 12.19 18.32 15.53
CA ALA A 24 12.70 17.09 16.14
C ALA A 24 11.56 16.21 16.69
N PHE A 25 10.46 16.84 17.13
CA PHE A 25 9.25 16.16 17.58
C PHE A 25 8.54 15.39 16.46
N THR A 26 8.43 15.98 15.26
CA THR A 26 7.78 15.34 14.12
C THR A 26 8.61 14.16 13.60
N ASN A 27 9.93 14.31 13.57
CA ASN A 27 10.83 13.20 13.24
C ASN A 27 10.78 12.08 14.29
N LEU A 28 10.68 12.43 15.58
CA LEU A 28 10.52 11.46 16.66
C LEU A 28 9.23 10.64 16.49
N ILE A 29 8.10 11.30 16.23
CA ILE A 29 6.82 10.61 15.98
C ILE A 29 6.97 9.63 14.82
N PHE A 30 7.54 10.07 13.70
CA PHE A 30 7.73 9.22 12.52
C PHE A 30 8.59 7.98 12.82
N ILE A 31 9.71 8.16 13.52
CA ILE A 31 10.59 7.05 13.92
C ILE A 31 9.87 6.09 14.86
N VAL A 32 9.14 6.61 15.85
CA VAL A 32 8.37 5.78 16.79
C VAL A 32 7.31 4.97 16.04
N THR A 33 6.57 5.60 15.13
CA THR A 33 5.57 4.93 14.29
C THR A 33 6.18 3.80 13.47
N LEU A 34 7.33 4.02 12.82
CA LEU A 34 8.05 2.99 12.08
C LEU A 34 8.51 1.82 12.96
N LEU A 35 9.08 2.12 14.13
CA LEU A 35 9.54 1.10 15.07
C LEU A 35 8.37 0.24 15.58
N VAL A 36 7.26 0.87 15.95
CA VAL A 36 6.04 0.18 16.37
C VAL A 36 5.54 -0.74 15.26
N GLY A 37 5.49 -0.26 14.01
CA GLY A 37 5.07 -1.08 12.86
C GLY A 37 5.98 -2.27 12.59
N LEU A 38 7.31 -2.08 12.68
CA LEU A 38 8.28 -3.15 12.49
C LEU A 38 8.15 -4.22 13.58
N ILE A 39 8.00 -3.79 14.84
CA ILE A 39 7.82 -4.70 15.99
C ILE A 39 6.51 -5.46 15.84
N PHE A 40 5.40 -4.77 15.54
CA PHE A 40 4.09 -5.39 15.33
C PHE A 40 4.15 -6.44 14.23
N THR A 41 4.69 -6.09 13.06
CA THR A 41 4.81 -7.01 11.92
C THR A 41 5.66 -8.22 12.27
N THR A 42 6.77 -8.03 12.97
CA THR A 42 7.66 -9.13 13.37
C THR A 42 6.95 -10.08 14.35
N ILE A 43 6.23 -9.54 15.33
CA ILE A 43 5.46 -10.34 16.30
C ILE A 43 4.32 -11.09 15.59
N SER A 44 3.58 -10.43 14.69
CA SER A 44 2.49 -11.04 13.94
C SER A 44 2.98 -12.17 13.05
N VAL A 45 4.01 -11.94 12.24
CA VAL A 45 4.60 -12.97 11.36
C VAL A 45 5.12 -14.15 12.17
N TRP A 46 5.77 -13.89 13.30
CA TRP A 46 6.23 -14.95 14.19
C TRP A 46 5.06 -15.76 14.76
N GLY A 47 4.01 -15.09 15.22
CA GLY A 47 2.79 -15.74 15.71
C GLY A 47 2.12 -16.61 14.65
N ASP A 48 2.10 -16.15 13.41
CA ASP A 48 1.56 -16.90 12.27
C ASP A 48 2.41 -18.13 11.97
N ILE A 49 3.75 -18.02 11.99
CA ILE A 49 4.67 -19.15 11.80
C ILE A 49 4.50 -20.19 12.91
N ASP A 50 4.44 -19.77 14.18
CA ASP A 50 4.28 -20.66 15.34
C ASP A 50 2.90 -21.33 15.37
N SER A 51 1.88 -20.69 14.83
CA SER A 51 0.53 -21.26 14.67
C SER A 51 0.49 -22.23 13.49
N SER A 52 1.38 -22.08 12.51
CA SER A 52 1.47 -22.89 11.29
C SER A 52 2.27 -24.18 11.46
N LYS A 53 2.40 -24.72 12.69
CA LYS A 53 3.10 -25.99 13.06
C LYS A 53 2.74 -27.25 12.23
N ALA A 54 1.84 -27.15 11.27
CA ALA A 54 1.53 -28.16 10.26
C ALA A 54 2.57 -28.28 9.13
N VAL A 55 3.50 -27.33 8.98
CA VAL A 55 4.61 -27.49 8.02
C VAL A 55 5.82 -28.07 8.75
N GLU A 56 5.94 -29.39 8.77
CA GLU A 56 7.23 -30.06 8.99
C GLU A 56 8.18 -29.71 7.82
N ALA A 57 8.61 -28.45 7.74
CA ALA A 57 9.45 -27.94 6.69
C ALA A 57 10.89 -28.40 6.92
N SER A 58 11.19 -29.66 6.59
CA SER A 58 12.57 -30.11 6.38
C SER A 58 13.21 -29.45 5.14
N SER A 59 12.51 -28.55 4.43
CA SER A 59 12.91 -27.92 3.18
C SER A 59 12.88 -26.39 3.25
N TRP A 60 13.97 -25.74 2.81
CA TRP A 60 14.15 -24.28 2.76
C TRP A 60 13.25 -23.55 1.74
N MET A 61 12.78 -24.27 0.71
CA MET A 61 12.09 -23.66 -0.45
C MET A 61 10.88 -22.77 -0.10
N PRO A 62 9.95 -23.18 0.80
CA PRO A 62 8.80 -22.35 1.13
C PRO A 62 9.18 -21.02 1.78
N PHE A 63 10.24 -21.00 2.60
CA PHE A 63 10.74 -19.77 3.22
C PHE A 63 11.33 -18.81 2.20
N LEU A 64 12.04 -19.32 1.19
CA LEU A 64 12.55 -18.49 0.10
C LEU A 64 11.42 -17.89 -0.74
N LEU A 65 10.40 -18.68 -1.08
CA LEU A 65 9.23 -18.20 -1.81
C LEU A 65 8.43 -17.18 -1.00
N LEU A 66 8.28 -17.40 0.31
CA LEU A 66 7.67 -16.44 1.22
C LEU A 66 8.47 -15.13 1.22
N GLY A 67 9.79 -15.19 1.32
CA GLY A 67 10.64 -13.99 1.26
C GLY A 67 10.48 -13.20 -0.04
N ILE A 68 10.41 -13.89 -1.18
CA ILE A 68 10.15 -13.25 -2.48
C ILE A 68 8.74 -12.64 -2.52
N ALA A 69 7.72 -13.37 -2.04
CA ALA A 69 6.35 -12.88 -2.00
C ALA A 69 6.21 -11.63 -1.14
N LEU A 70 6.84 -11.61 0.04
CA LEU A 70 6.90 -10.43 0.91
C LEU A 70 7.61 -9.26 0.24
N LEU A 71 8.71 -9.49 -0.48
CA LEU A 71 9.41 -8.44 -1.21
C LEU A 71 8.52 -7.81 -2.29
N ILE A 72 7.78 -8.63 -3.05
CA ILE A 72 6.85 -8.15 -4.07
C ILE A 72 5.69 -7.40 -3.41
N ALA A 73 5.10 -7.95 -2.34
CA ALA A 73 4.01 -7.31 -1.61
C ALA A 73 4.43 -5.94 -1.03
N LEU A 74 5.64 -5.83 -0.47
CA LEU A 74 6.22 -4.56 -0.02
C LEU A 74 6.43 -3.59 -1.21
N GLY A 75 6.81 -4.10 -2.38
CA GLY A 75 6.87 -3.31 -3.61
C GLY A 75 5.51 -2.74 -4.02
N PHE A 76 4.45 -3.55 -3.95
CA PHE A 76 3.07 -3.11 -4.21
C PHE A 76 2.62 -2.05 -3.19
N GLU A 77 2.86 -2.28 -1.90
CA GLU A 77 2.50 -1.35 -0.83
C GLU A 77 3.24 -0.02 -0.99
N PHE A 78 4.52 -0.05 -1.38
CA PHE A 78 5.29 1.16 -1.68
C PHE A 78 4.68 1.97 -2.82
N VAL A 79 4.31 1.32 -3.92
CA VAL A 79 3.67 1.99 -5.07
C VAL A 79 2.30 2.55 -4.68
N ASN A 80 1.50 1.81 -3.91
CA ASN A 80 0.22 2.30 -3.39
C ASN A 80 0.40 3.53 -2.52
N GLY A 81 1.31 3.47 -1.55
CA GLY A 81 1.59 4.58 -0.65
C GLY A 81 2.07 5.83 -1.39
N PHE A 82 2.80 5.68 -2.49
CA PHE A 82 3.18 6.80 -3.35
C PHE A 82 1.96 7.48 -4.00
N HIS A 83 1.04 6.70 -4.59
CA HIS A 83 -0.20 7.22 -5.19
C HIS A 83 -1.09 7.90 -4.16
N ASP A 84 -1.29 7.27 -3.01
CA ASP A 84 -2.14 7.79 -1.93
C ASP A 84 -1.54 9.06 -1.31
N THR A 85 -0.22 9.08 -1.13
CA THR A 85 0.47 10.29 -0.66
C THR A 85 0.31 11.42 -1.65
N ALA A 86 0.55 11.19 -2.95
CA ALA A 86 0.41 12.21 -3.97
C ALA A 86 -1.01 12.82 -3.98
N ASN A 87 -2.04 11.99 -3.88
CA ASN A 87 -3.43 12.42 -3.82
C ASN A 87 -3.75 13.22 -2.54
N ALA A 88 -3.24 12.78 -1.39
CA ALA A 88 -3.52 13.40 -0.09
C ALA A 88 -2.80 14.75 0.12
N VAL A 89 -1.57 14.88 -0.38
CA VAL A 89 -0.73 16.08 -0.11
C VAL A 89 -0.85 17.15 -1.18
N ALA A 90 -1.30 16.82 -2.40
CA ALA A 90 -1.35 17.75 -3.52
C ALA A 90 -2.13 19.03 -3.19
N THR A 91 -3.31 18.89 -2.58
CA THR A 91 -4.17 20.03 -2.23
C THR A 91 -3.51 20.94 -1.20
N VAL A 92 -3.02 20.37 -0.10
CA VAL A 92 -2.45 21.11 1.04
C VAL A 92 -1.16 21.84 0.68
N ILE A 93 -0.35 21.24 -0.20
CA ILE A 93 0.86 21.85 -0.76
C ILE A 93 0.47 22.97 -1.74
N TYR A 94 -0.46 22.72 -2.66
CA TYR A 94 -0.90 23.69 -3.66
C TYR A 94 -1.53 24.94 -3.02
N THR A 95 -2.33 24.77 -1.97
CA THR A 95 -2.93 25.88 -1.21
C THR A 95 -1.95 26.55 -0.24
N HIS A 96 -0.68 26.11 -0.20
CA HIS A 96 0.34 26.62 0.71
C HIS A 96 -0.07 26.55 2.19
N SER A 97 -0.89 25.57 2.54
CA SER A 97 -1.39 25.37 3.90
C SER A 97 -0.41 24.59 4.77
N LEU A 98 0.44 23.75 4.16
CA LEU A 98 1.47 22.97 4.86
C LEU A 98 2.73 22.82 3.99
N PRO A 99 3.94 22.84 4.57
CA PRO A 99 5.16 22.58 3.82
C PRO A 99 5.19 21.14 3.25
N PRO A 100 5.78 20.91 2.06
CA PRO A 100 5.82 19.60 1.43
C PRO A 100 6.37 18.48 2.31
N HIS A 101 7.45 18.77 3.05
CA HIS A 101 8.10 17.78 3.91
C HIS A 101 7.21 17.33 5.07
N PHE A 102 6.43 18.24 5.68
CA PHE A 102 5.47 17.87 6.71
C PHE A 102 4.27 17.15 6.11
N ALA A 103 3.77 17.60 4.94
CA ALA A 103 2.63 16.99 4.28
C ALA A 103 2.88 15.50 3.98
N VAL A 104 4.05 15.17 3.44
CA VAL A 104 4.44 13.79 3.16
C VAL A 104 4.58 12.97 4.45
N LEU A 105 5.20 13.52 5.50
CA LEU A 105 5.37 12.82 6.77
C LEU A 105 4.03 12.52 7.46
N TRP A 106 3.12 13.48 7.45
CA TRP A 106 1.77 13.32 7.97
C TRP A 106 0.97 12.30 7.15
N SER A 107 1.04 12.37 5.82
CA SER A 107 0.38 11.40 4.95
C SER A 107 0.85 9.97 5.22
N GLY A 108 2.17 9.75 5.36
CA GLY A 108 2.73 8.45 5.73
C GLY A 108 2.27 7.99 7.11
N CYS A 109 2.27 8.88 8.10
CA CYS A 109 1.79 8.57 9.45
C CYS A 109 0.31 8.13 9.46
N PHE A 110 -0.56 8.87 8.77
CA PHE A 110 -1.99 8.54 8.71
C PHE A 110 -2.28 7.30 7.86
N ASN A 111 -1.54 7.05 6.78
CA ASN A 111 -1.63 5.78 6.03
C ASN A 111 -1.33 4.59 6.94
N PHE A 112 -0.23 4.68 7.70
CA PHE A 112 0.15 3.62 8.62
C PHE A 112 -0.87 3.43 9.76
N LEU A 113 -1.36 4.52 10.36
CA LEU A 113 -2.43 4.44 11.36
C LEU A 113 -3.71 3.84 10.79
N GLY A 114 -4.04 4.14 9.52
CA GLY A 114 -5.14 3.53 8.80
C GLY A 114 -5.04 2.00 8.81
N VAL A 115 -3.88 1.45 8.44
CA VAL A 115 -3.64 0.00 8.47
C VAL A 115 -3.73 -0.56 9.89
N LEU A 116 -3.10 0.08 10.88
CA LEU A 116 -3.14 -0.38 12.28
C LEU A 116 -4.56 -0.42 12.86
N PHE A 117 -5.40 0.57 12.54
CA PHE A 117 -6.76 0.67 13.06
C PHE A 117 -7.83 0.01 12.18
N SER A 118 -7.48 -0.45 10.97
CA SER A 118 -8.44 -1.01 9.99
C SER A 118 -9.14 -2.31 10.45
N SER A 119 -8.88 -2.80 11.68
CA SER A 119 -9.53 -3.96 12.30
C SER A 119 -9.54 -5.24 11.43
N GLY A 120 -8.58 -5.35 10.49
CA GLY A 120 -8.48 -6.46 9.55
C GLY A 120 -9.59 -6.53 8.49
N ALA A 121 -10.60 -5.65 8.54
CA ALA A 121 -11.77 -5.72 7.65
C ALA A 121 -11.38 -5.62 6.16
N VAL A 122 -10.41 -4.76 5.83
CA VAL A 122 -9.88 -4.63 4.47
C VAL A 122 -9.13 -5.89 4.05
N ALA A 123 -8.31 -6.45 4.94
CA ALA A 123 -7.59 -7.70 4.67
C ALA A 123 -8.56 -8.86 4.43
N PHE A 124 -9.61 -9.00 5.27
CA PHE A 124 -10.68 -9.99 5.06
C PHE A 124 -11.42 -9.75 3.74
N GLY A 125 -11.70 -8.49 3.38
CA GLY A 125 -12.30 -8.14 2.09
C GLY A 125 -11.48 -8.65 0.91
N ILE A 126 -10.17 -8.40 0.91
CA ILE A 126 -9.26 -8.88 -0.15
C ILE A 126 -9.15 -10.41 -0.16
N ILE A 127 -8.98 -11.05 1.01
CA ILE A 127 -8.90 -12.52 1.11
C ILE A 127 -10.18 -13.17 0.57
N SER A 128 -11.32 -12.58 0.87
CA SER A 128 -12.62 -13.09 0.43
C SER A 128 -12.86 -12.97 -1.08
N LEU A 129 -12.09 -12.12 -1.77
CA LEU A 129 -12.11 -12.01 -3.23
C LEU A 129 -11.14 -12.99 -3.90
N LEU A 130 -10.20 -13.57 -3.16
CA LEU A 130 -9.24 -14.49 -3.75
C LEU A 130 -9.97 -15.71 -4.33
N PRO A 131 -9.59 -16.17 -5.53
CA PRO A 131 -10.20 -17.36 -6.11
C PRO A 131 -10.01 -18.53 -5.16
N VAL A 132 -11.07 -19.31 -4.96
CA VAL A 132 -11.09 -20.47 -4.06
C VAL A 132 -9.93 -21.42 -4.38
N GLU A 133 -9.52 -21.46 -5.64
CA GLU A 133 -8.46 -22.34 -6.13
C GLU A 133 -7.10 -21.90 -5.60
N LEU A 134 -6.89 -20.60 -5.37
CA LEU A 134 -5.71 -20.08 -4.71
C LEU A 134 -5.65 -20.56 -3.26
N ILE A 135 -6.79 -20.62 -2.57
CA ILE A 135 -6.93 -21.07 -1.18
C ILE A 135 -6.72 -22.58 -1.09
N LEU A 136 -7.29 -23.35 -2.03
CA LEU A 136 -7.16 -24.81 -2.07
C LEU A 136 -5.77 -25.28 -2.52
N GLN A 137 -5.09 -24.50 -3.35
CA GLN A 137 -3.77 -24.83 -3.89
C GLN A 137 -2.62 -24.14 -3.15
N VAL A 138 -2.86 -23.57 -1.95
CA VAL A 138 -1.82 -22.98 -1.10
C VAL A 138 -0.69 -23.99 -0.88
N GLY A 139 0.55 -23.58 -1.15
CA GLY A 139 1.74 -24.44 -1.01
C GLY A 139 2.07 -25.31 -2.22
N SER A 140 1.23 -25.32 -3.25
CA SER A 140 1.54 -25.96 -4.54
C SER A 140 2.27 -25.00 -5.49
N LYS A 141 2.94 -25.55 -6.51
CA LYS A 141 3.58 -24.75 -7.57
C LYS A 141 2.58 -23.80 -8.27
N SER A 142 1.35 -24.26 -8.46
CA SER A 142 0.27 -23.48 -9.09
C SER A 142 -0.18 -22.31 -8.20
N GLY A 143 -0.36 -22.57 -6.89
CA GLY A 143 -0.70 -21.54 -5.91
C GLY A 143 0.33 -20.41 -5.86
N PHE A 144 1.63 -20.74 -5.83
CA PHE A 144 2.69 -19.74 -5.86
C PHE A 144 2.69 -18.94 -7.17
N ALA A 145 2.51 -19.59 -8.32
CA ALA A 145 2.46 -18.90 -9.61
C ALA A 145 1.30 -17.91 -9.69
N MET A 146 0.12 -18.26 -9.15
CA MET A 146 -1.03 -17.38 -9.09
C MET A 146 -0.79 -16.15 -8.18
N VAL A 147 -0.22 -16.32 -6.98
CA VAL A 147 0.12 -15.20 -6.08
C VAL A 147 1.13 -14.26 -6.75
N PHE A 148 2.15 -14.79 -7.40
CA PHE A 148 3.12 -13.93 -8.09
C PHE A 148 2.49 -13.22 -9.30
N ALA A 149 1.66 -13.91 -10.08
CA ALA A 149 0.98 -13.33 -11.23
C ALA A 149 0.06 -12.17 -10.83
N LEU A 150 -0.75 -12.34 -9.78
CA LEU A 150 -1.68 -11.28 -9.34
C LEU A 150 -0.90 -10.06 -8.81
N LEU A 151 0.13 -10.26 -7.98
CA LEU A 151 0.90 -9.15 -7.41
C LEU A 151 1.71 -8.41 -8.48
N ILE A 152 2.36 -9.13 -9.40
CA ILE A 152 3.12 -8.52 -10.49
C ILE A 152 2.19 -7.75 -11.42
N ALA A 153 1.02 -8.31 -11.78
CA ALA A 153 0.04 -7.62 -12.61
C ALA A 153 -0.44 -6.32 -11.96
N ALA A 154 -0.74 -6.35 -10.66
CA ALA A 154 -1.16 -5.17 -9.92
C ALA A 154 -0.07 -4.08 -9.89
N ILE A 155 1.19 -4.45 -9.63
CA ILE A 155 2.32 -3.51 -9.61
C ILE A 155 2.57 -2.91 -11.01
N LEU A 156 2.62 -3.75 -12.04
CA LEU A 156 2.87 -3.30 -13.41
C LEU A 156 1.80 -2.32 -13.86
N TRP A 157 0.53 -2.58 -13.53
CA TRP A 157 -0.56 -1.67 -13.87
C TRP A 157 -0.48 -0.37 -13.08
N ASN A 158 -0.24 -0.42 -11.75
CA ASN A 158 -0.07 0.78 -10.92
C ASN A 158 1.10 1.66 -11.34
N LEU A 159 2.23 1.06 -11.76
CA LEU A 159 3.37 1.80 -12.30
C LEU A 159 3.11 2.31 -13.72
N GLY A 160 2.41 1.52 -14.54
CA GLY A 160 2.06 1.90 -15.91
C GLY A 160 1.11 3.09 -15.97
N THR A 161 0.06 3.10 -15.14
CA THR A 161 -0.87 4.23 -15.05
C THR A 161 -0.18 5.48 -14.51
N TRP A 162 0.71 5.32 -13.52
CA TRP A 162 1.56 6.40 -13.04
C TRP A 162 2.43 6.99 -14.14
N TRP A 163 3.12 6.13 -14.90
CA TRP A 163 4.00 6.57 -15.99
C TRP A 163 3.23 7.31 -17.10
N LEU A 164 1.98 6.94 -17.33
CA LEU A 164 1.06 7.61 -18.26
C LEU A 164 0.34 8.83 -17.66
N GLY A 165 0.52 9.13 -16.37
CA GLY A 165 -0.14 10.23 -15.68
C GLY A 165 -1.66 10.04 -15.51
N LEU A 166 -2.15 8.80 -15.60
CA LEU A 166 -3.57 8.48 -15.47
C LEU A 166 -3.94 8.35 -13.99
N PRO A 167 -5.01 9.03 -13.52
CA PRO A 167 -5.53 8.80 -12.17
C PRO A 167 -6.10 7.38 -12.11
N ALA A 168 -5.48 6.51 -11.32
CA ALA A 168 -5.87 5.12 -11.16
C ALA A 168 -6.07 4.77 -9.68
N SER A 169 -6.99 3.83 -9.41
CA SER A 169 -7.24 3.31 -8.06
C SER A 169 -6.45 2.03 -7.84
N SER A 170 -5.62 1.99 -6.80
CA SER A 170 -4.86 0.81 -6.40
C SER A 170 -5.76 -0.36 -5.99
N SER A 171 -6.88 -0.09 -5.31
CA SER A 171 -7.84 -1.12 -4.90
C SER A 171 -8.49 -1.80 -6.10
N HIS A 172 -8.93 -1.04 -7.11
CA HIS A 172 -9.47 -1.60 -8.35
C HIS A 172 -8.42 -2.39 -9.13
N THR A 173 -7.18 -1.92 -9.11
CA THR A 173 -6.05 -2.62 -9.73
C THR A 173 -5.82 -3.99 -9.06
N MET A 174 -5.86 -4.04 -7.73
CA MET A 174 -5.77 -5.29 -6.98
C MET A 174 -6.95 -6.23 -7.27
N ILE A 175 -8.19 -5.75 -7.20
CA ILE A 175 -9.38 -6.54 -7.50
C ILE A 175 -9.33 -7.07 -8.94
N GLY A 176 -8.96 -6.23 -9.91
CA GLY A 176 -8.80 -6.62 -11.31
C GLY A 176 -7.74 -7.71 -11.50
N SER A 177 -6.62 -7.63 -10.78
CA SER A 177 -5.57 -8.68 -10.82
C SER A 177 -6.06 -10.02 -10.25
N ILE A 178 -6.85 -9.98 -9.18
CA ILE A 178 -7.43 -11.18 -8.53
C ILE A 178 -8.41 -11.87 -9.49
N ILE A 179 -9.33 -11.09 -10.08
CA ILE A 179 -10.27 -11.60 -11.09
C ILE A 179 -9.51 -12.14 -12.30
N GLY A 180 -8.51 -11.40 -12.80
CA GLY A 180 -7.72 -11.80 -13.97
C GLY A 180 -7.00 -13.14 -13.78
N VAL A 181 -6.39 -13.36 -12.62
CA VAL A 181 -5.75 -14.65 -12.31
C VAL A 181 -6.79 -15.77 -12.13
N GLY A 182 -7.93 -15.50 -11.51
CA GLY A 182 -9.03 -16.47 -11.39
C GLY A 182 -9.56 -16.93 -12.76
N VAL A 183 -9.79 -16.00 -13.69
CA VAL A 183 -10.22 -16.30 -15.07
C VAL A 183 -9.12 -17.07 -15.82
N ALA A 184 -7.86 -16.62 -15.75
CA ALA A 184 -6.76 -17.30 -16.40
C ALA A 184 -6.60 -18.75 -15.91
N ASN A 185 -6.74 -18.97 -14.60
CA ASN A 185 -6.70 -20.29 -14.00
C ASN A 185 -7.87 -21.18 -14.46
N ALA A 186 -9.10 -20.63 -14.53
CA ALA A 186 -10.28 -21.34 -15.02
C ALA A 186 -10.11 -21.80 -16.49
N LEU A 187 -9.61 -20.91 -17.35
CA LEU A 187 -9.34 -21.20 -18.76
C LEU A 187 -8.28 -22.30 -18.94
N MET A 188 -7.22 -22.29 -18.13
CA MET A 188 -6.16 -23.29 -18.20
C MET A 188 -6.60 -24.69 -17.76
N HIS A 189 -7.62 -24.79 -16.90
CA HIS A 189 -8.11 -26.06 -16.37
C HIS A 189 -9.40 -26.56 -17.04
N GLY A 190 -9.84 -25.91 -18.14
CA GLY A 190 -10.96 -26.38 -18.95
C GLY A 190 -12.35 -26.14 -18.36
N TYR A 191 -12.45 -25.27 -17.35
CA TYR A 191 -13.71 -24.79 -16.82
C TYR A 191 -14.28 -23.68 -17.73
N ASP A 192 -15.60 -23.47 -17.75
CA ASP A 192 -16.16 -22.24 -18.33
C ASP A 192 -15.45 -21.07 -17.64
N GLY A 193 -14.86 -20.12 -18.39
CA GLY A 193 -13.97 -19.06 -17.85
C GLY A 193 -14.57 -18.18 -16.74
N THR A 194 -15.84 -18.41 -16.40
CA THR A 194 -16.62 -17.83 -15.31
C THR A 194 -16.81 -18.75 -14.09
N SER A 195 -16.19 -19.94 -13.99
CA SER A 195 -16.44 -20.84 -12.84
C SER A 195 -15.32 -20.85 -11.79
N GLY A 196 -14.15 -20.27 -12.09
CA GLY A 196 -13.06 -20.08 -11.11
C GLY A 196 -13.05 -18.73 -10.39
N VAL A 197 -14.10 -17.92 -10.54
CA VAL A 197 -14.25 -16.60 -9.89
C VAL A 197 -15.56 -16.56 -9.13
N ASP A 198 -15.54 -16.14 -7.86
CA ASP A 198 -16.76 -15.85 -7.12
C ASP A 198 -17.38 -14.54 -7.62
N TRP A 199 -18.24 -14.66 -8.66
CA TRP A 199 -18.91 -13.51 -9.26
C TRP A 199 -19.85 -12.79 -8.30
N HIS A 200 -20.41 -13.51 -7.33
CA HIS A 200 -21.29 -12.91 -6.33
C HIS A 200 -20.49 -11.98 -5.39
N GLN A 201 -19.26 -12.37 -5.05
CA GLN A 201 -18.34 -11.53 -4.28
C GLN A 201 -17.76 -10.38 -5.12
N ALA A 202 -17.39 -10.62 -6.38
CA ALA A 202 -16.84 -9.61 -7.28
C ALA A 202 -17.82 -8.44 -7.52
N ILE A 203 -19.11 -8.74 -7.70
CA ILE A 203 -20.17 -7.73 -7.88
C ILE A 203 -20.41 -6.90 -6.61
N LYS A 204 -20.09 -7.45 -5.42
CA LYS A 204 -20.30 -6.77 -4.15
C LYS A 204 -19.21 -5.75 -3.81
N VAL A 205 -18.02 -5.86 -4.43
CA VAL A 205 -16.85 -5.03 -4.12
C VAL A 205 -16.54 -4.02 -5.24
N GLY A 206 -17.08 -4.19 -6.44
CA GLY A 206 -17.07 -3.18 -7.51
C GLY A 206 -18.16 -2.13 -7.33
#